data_AF-A0A521HUU8-F1
#
_entry.id   AF-A0A521HUU8-F1
#
_cell.length_a   1.000
_cell.length_b   1.000
_cell.length_c   1.000
_cell.angle_alpha   90.00
_cell.angle_beta   90.00
_cell.angle_gamma   90.00
#
_symmetry.space_group_name_H-M   'P 1'
#
loop_
_entity.id
_entity.type
_entity.pdbx_description
1 polymer ?
#
loop_
_entity_poly.entity_id
_entity_poly.type
_entity_poly.pdbx_seq_one_letter_code
_entity_poly.pdbx_strand_id
1 'polypeptide(L)' 'QKALVKLDGNPFRYFASQREKWAIETDYVYPGPIQYFGPTEVCDQPSRTLKLEQQ' A
#
# COMPACT_ATOMS: atom_id res chain seq x y z
N GLN A 1 12.65 -12.68 -18.15
CA GLN A 1 11.17 -12.75 -18.01
C GLN A 1 10.72 -11.58 -17.14
N LYS A 2 9.61 -10.90 -17.46
CA LYS A 2 9.12 -9.74 -16.68
C LYS A 2 8.26 -10.23 -15.51
N ALA A 3 8.43 -9.64 -14.33
CA ALA A 3 7.55 -9.87 -13.19
C ALA A 3 6.33 -8.94 -13.28
N LEU A 4 5.13 -9.52 -13.31
CA LEU A 4 3.86 -8.80 -13.36
C LEU A 4 3.11 -8.97 -12.03
N VAL A 5 2.00 -8.24 -11.87
CA VAL A 5 1.13 -8.35 -10.69
C VAL A 5 0.55 -9.76 -10.59
N LYS A 6 0.67 -10.37 -9.40
CA LYS A 6 -0.02 -11.62 -9.06
C LYS A 6 -1.43 -11.31 -8.57
N LEU A 7 -2.44 -11.70 -9.33
CA LEU A 7 -3.86 -11.42 -9.01
C LEU A 7 -4.37 -12.22 -7.80
N ASP A 8 -3.67 -13.28 -7.43
CA ASP A 8 -3.88 -14.05 -6.22
C ASP A 8 -2.95 -13.63 -5.07
N GLY A 9 -2.05 -12.66 -5.29
CA GLY A 9 -1.15 -12.13 -4.28
C GLY A 9 -1.84 -11.20 -3.28
N ASN A 10 -1.31 -11.14 -2.06
CA ASN A 10 -1.84 -10.33 -0.95
C ASN A 10 -2.08 -8.85 -1.32
N PRO A 11 -1.16 -8.15 -2.03
CA PRO A 11 -1.39 -6.75 -2.40
C PRO A 11 -2.65 -6.54 -3.25
N PHE A 12 -2.86 -7.40 -4.26
CA PHE A 12 -4.03 -7.28 -5.14
C PHE A 12 -5.32 -7.69 -4.41
N ARG A 13 -5.28 -8.74 -3.59
CA ARG A 13 -6.43 -9.16 -2.78
C ARG A 13 -6.86 -8.07 -1.80
N TYR A 14 -5.91 -7.39 -1.15
CA TYR A 14 -6.22 -6.26 -0.28
C TYR A 14 -6.95 -5.15 -1.05
N PHE A 15 -6.41 -4.73 -2.20
CA PHE A 15 -7.09 -3.76 -3.07
C PHE A 15 -8.50 -4.23 -3.46
N ALA A 16 -8.64 -5.48 -3.92
CA ALA A 16 -9.92 -6.05 -4.32
C ALA A 16 -10.95 -6.04 -3.17
N SER A 17 -10.52 -6.26 -1.93
CA SER A 17 -11.39 -6.22 -0.75
C SER A 17 -11.91 -4.83 -0.38
N GLN A 18 -11.24 -3.76 -0.82
CA GLN A 18 -11.56 -2.39 -0.42
C GLN A 18 -12.14 -1.54 -1.56
N ARG A 19 -11.85 -1.87 -2.82
CA ARG A 19 -12.14 -1.01 -3.98
C ARG A 19 -13.62 -0.62 -4.14
N GLU A 20 -14.56 -1.46 -3.74
CA GLU A 20 -16.00 -1.16 -3.84
C GLU A 20 -16.40 -0.07 -2.84
N LYS A 21 -15.87 -0.14 -1.60
CA LYS A 21 -16.04 0.89 -0.58
C LYS A 21 -15.45 2.22 -1.03
N TRP A 22 -14.18 2.21 -1.46
CA TRP A 22 -13.46 3.40 -1.90
C TRP A 22 -14.05 4.05 -3.15
N ALA A 23 -14.84 3.32 -3.94
CA ALA A 23 -15.53 3.87 -5.09
C ALA A 23 -16.73 4.76 -4.70
N ILE A 24 -17.29 4.57 -3.51
CA ILE A 24 -18.52 5.23 -3.04
C ILE A 24 -18.22 6.21 -1.90
N GLU A 25 -17.32 5.83 -0.99
CA GLU A 25 -17.00 6.60 0.20
C GLU A 25 -15.83 7.58 -0.01
N THR A 26 -15.80 8.66 0.77
CA THR A 26 -14.69 9.63 0.77
C THR A 26 -13.54 9.15 1.67
N ASP A 27 -12.87 8.08 1.26
CA ASP A 27 -11.79 7.41 1.99
C ASP A 27 -10.38 7.77 1.45
N TYR A 28 -10.15 9.04 1.11
CA TYR A 28 -8.85 9.45 0.57
C TYR A 28 -7.75 9.44 1.63
N VAL A 29 -6.58 8.94 1.25
CA VAL A 29 -5.37 9.02 2.06
C VAL A 29 -4.42 10.04 1.44
N TYR A 30 -4.04 11.04 2.22
CA TYR A 30 -3.11 12.09 1.82
C TYR A 30 -1.74 11.82 2.46
N PRO A 31 -0.86 11.03 1.81
CA PRO A 31 0.48 10.79 2.36
C PRO A 31 1.25 12.11 2.48
N GLY A 32 1.98 12.26 3.57
CA GLY A 32 2.90 13.37 3.74
C GLY A 32 4.10 13.28 2.77
N PRO A 33 4.92 14.34 2.70
CA PRO A 33 6.17 14.29 1.94
C PRO A 33 7.12 13.23 2.52
N ILE A 34 8.04 12.72 1.69
CA ILE A 34 9.12 11.83 2.14
C ILE A 34 9.94 12.55 3.21
N GLN A 35 10.11 11.91 4.36
CA GLN A 35 10.90 12.44 5.47
C GLN A 35 12.28 11.79 5.47
N TYR A 36 13.32 12.62 5.55
CA TYR A 36 14.72 12.18 5.67
C TYR A 36 15.26 12.30 7.10
N PHE A 37 14.52 12.98 7.98
CA PHE A 37 14.91 13.25 9.36
C PHE A 37 13.70 13.08 10.27
N GLY A 38 13.94 12.63 11.51
CA GLY A 38 12.89 12.36 12.49
C GLY A 38 12.74 10.87 12.81
N PRO A 39 11.61 10.45 13.40
CA PRO A 39 11.40 9.08 13.84
C PRO A 39 11.46 8.06 12.69
N THR A 40 12.11 6.91 12.94
CA THR A 40 12.25 5.79 11.98
C THR A 40 10.89 5.27 11.51
N GLU A 41 9.86 5.35 12.35
CA GLU A 41 8.50 4.94 12.00
C GLU A 41 7.92 5.78 10.86
N VAL A 42 8.49 6.95 10.55
CA VAL A 42 8.09 7.82 9.44
C VAL A 42 9.12 7.79 8.33
N CYS A 43 10.42 7.91 8.64
CA CYS A 43 11.50 8.01 7.66
C CYS A 43 11.74 6.69 6.90
N ASP A 44 11.61 5.56 7.59
CA ASP A 44 12.02 4.25 7.07
C ASP A 44 10.82 3.38 6.66
N GLN A 45 9.68 3.98 6.34
CA GLN A 45 8.49 3.22 5.95
C GLN A 45 8.64 2.54 4.59
N PRO A 46 8.52 1.19 4.50
CA PRO A 46 8.49 0.51 3.21
C PRO A 46 7.13 0.66 2.52
N SER A 47 7.09 0.31 1.23
CA SER A 47 5.87 0.32 0.44
C SER A 47 4.79 -0.60 1.01
N ARG A 48 3.52 -0.27 0.75
CA ARG A 48 2.40 -1.14 1.14
C ARG A 48 2.46 -2.51 0.48
N THR A 49 2.95 -2.60 -0.76
CA THR A 49 3.18 -3.86 -1.47
C THR A 49 4.11 -4.77 -0.69
N LEU A 50 5.31 -4.29 -0.31
CA LEU A 50 6.28 -5.10 0.42
C LEU A 50 5.74 -5.52 1.79
N LYS A 51 5.04 -4.62 2.50
CA LYS A 51 4.40 -4.96 3.78
C LYS A 51 3.38 -6.10 3.64
N LEU A 52 2.53 -6.07 2.62
CA LEU A 52 1.49 -7.09 2.39
C LEU A 52 2.05 -8.41 1.86
N GLU A 53 3.16 -8.39 1.12
CA GLU A 53 3.85 -9.59 0.63
C GLU A 53 4.58 -10.37 1.74
N GLN A 54 4.96 -9.69 2.83
CA GLN A 54 5.70 -10.27 3.97
C GLN A 54 4.80 -10.60 5.18
N GLN A 55 3.48 -10.43 5.05
CA GLN A 55 2.47 -10.90 6.01
C GLN A 55 2.13 -12.36 5.76
#